data_AF-M3YLB3-F1
#
_entry.id   AF-M3YLB3-F1
#
_cell.length_a   1.000
_cell.length_b   1.000
_cell.length_c   1.000
_cell.angle_alpha   90.00
_cell.angle_beta   90.00
_cell.angle_gamma   90.00
#
_symmetry.space_group_name_H-M   'P 1'
#
loop_
_entity.id
_entity.type
_entity.pdbx_description
1 polymer ?
#
loop_
_entity_poly.entity_id
_entity_poly.type
_entity_poly.pdbx_seq_one_letter_code
_entity_poly.pdbx_strand_id
1 'polypeptide(L)'
;GKTAAAVPQRAWTVEQLRSEQLPKKDIIKFLQDHGSDLFLAEHKLLGNIKNVAKTANKDHLVTAYNHFFESKRFKGMESISKVSEQVKNVKLNEDKPKETKSEETLDEGPPKYIKSVLKKGDKTNFPKKGDVVHC
;
A
#
# COMPACT_ATOMS: atom_id res chain seq x y z
N GLY A 1 11.47 19.48 0.68
CA GLY A 1 11.93 18.09 0.49
C GLY A 1 10.74 17.23 0.17
N LYS A 2 10.75 16.53 -0.97
CA LYS A 2 9.63 15.69 -1.42
C LYS A 2 9.98 14.25 -1.09
N THR A 3 9.52 13.77 0.05
CA THR A 3 9.67 12.37 0.45
C THR A 3 8.98 11.49 -0.58
N ALA A 4 9.71 10.55 -1.18
CA ALA A 4 9.11 9.49 -1.99
C ALA A 4 8.05 8.80 -1.12
N ALA A 5 6.79 8.86 -1.56
CA ALA A 5 5.68 8.28 -0.81
C ALA A 5 5.81 6.76 -0.85
N ALA A 6 6.39 6.20 0.20
CA ALA A 6 6.35 4.77 0.44
C ALA A 6 4.89 4.30 0.52
N VAL A 7 4.63 3.07 0.08
CA VAL A 7 3.29 2.46 0.19
C VAL A 7 2.87 2.49 1.67
N PRO A 8 1.81 3.23 2.02
CA PRO A 8 1.34 3.28 3.40
C PRO A 8 0.93 1.88 3.83
N GLN A 9 1.11 1.57 5.11
CA GLN A 9 0.69 0.29 5.67
C GLN A 9 -0.64 0.39 6.39
N ARG A 10 -1.36 -0.72 6.47
CA ARG A 10 -2.58 -0.80 7.27
C ARG A 10 -2.23 -0.62 8.76
N ALA A 11 -2.62 0.52 9.33
CA ALA A 11 -2.42 0.84 10.74
C ALA A 11 -3.44 0.15 11.65
N TRP A 12 -4.65 -0.09 11.13
CA TRP A 12 -5.78 -0.66 11.87
C TRP A 12 -6.49 -1.76 11.08
N THR A 13 -7.06 -2.73 11.80
CA THR A 13 -7.95 -3.76 11.24
C THR A 13 -9.38 -3.21 11.08
N VAL A 14 -10.22 -3.92 10.32
CA VAL A 14 -11.62 -3.53 10.09
C VAL A 14 -12.40 -3.42 11.41
N GLU A 15 -12.15 -4.33 12.36
CA GLU A 15 -12.76 -4.31 13.69
C GLU A 15 -12.35 -3.08 14.50
N GLN A 16 -11.06 -2.72 14.47
CA GLN A 16 -10.56 -1.51 15.13
C GLN A 16 -11.12 -0.23 14.50
N LEU A 17 -11.29 -0.20 13.18
CA LEU A 17 -11.89 0.94 12.48
C LEU A 17 -13.36 1.12 12.82
N ARG A 18 -14.09 0.02 13.05
CA ARG A 18 -15.49 0.05 13.51
C ARG A 18 -15.61 0.40 14.99
N SER A 19 -14.60 0.09 15.80
CA SER A 19 -14.58 0.39 17.24
C SER A 19 -14.72 1.88 17.55
N GLU A 20 -15.56 2.22 18.53
CA GLU A 20 -15.72 3.60 19.04
C GLU A 20 -14.47 4.15 19.72
N GLN A 21 -13.57 3.27 20.19
CA GLN A 21 -12.32 3.69 20.81
C GLN A 21 -11.40 4.43 19.82
N LEU A 22 -11.56 4.16 18.52
CA LEU A 22 -10.73 4.76 17.49
C LEU A 22 -11.37 6.08 16.98
N PRO A 23 -10.73 7.25 17.15
CA PRO A 23 -11.34 8.51 16.79
C PRO A 23 -11.50 8.63 15.27
N LYS A 24 -12.67 9.11 14.81
CA LYS A 24 -12.90 9.38 13.38
C LYS A 24 -11.84 10.31 12.79
N LYS A 25 -11.37 11.27 13.59
CA LYS A 25 -10.36 12.26 13.21
C LYS A 25 -9.03 11.60 12.84
N ASP A 26 -8.62 10.53 13.52
CA ASP A 26 -7.38 9.81 13.22
C ASP A 26 -7.46 9.04 11.91
N ILE A 27 -8.61 8.40 11.62
CA ILE A 27 -8.84 7.74 10.32
C ILE A 27 -8.77 8.76 9.20
N ILE A 28 -9.48 9.89 9.35
CA ILE A 28 -9.50 10.96 8.34
C ILE A 28 -8.10 11.53 8.13
N LYS A 29 -7.37 11.80 9.23
CA LYS A 29 -5.99 12.31 9.16
C LYS A 29 -5.08 11.33 8.42
N PHE A 30 -5.17 10.04 8.71
CA PHE A 30 -4.38 9.00 8.04
C PHE A 30 -4.69 8.95 6.54
N LEU A 31 -5.98 8.97 6.18
CA LEU A 31 -6.39 8.99 4.77
C LEU A 31 -5.93 10.28 4.08
N GLN A 32 -5.98 11.44 4.73
CA GLN A 32 -5.48 12.68 4.12
C GLN A 32 -3.96 12.74 3.99
N ASP A 33 -3.21 12.12 4.91
CA ASP A 33 -1.75 12.09 4.87
C ASP A 33 -1.24 11.22 3.71
N HIS A 34 -1.89 10.07 3.50
CA HIS A 34 -1.45 9.04 2.56
C HIS A 34 -2.31 8.90 1.30
N GLY A 35 -3.50 9.50 1.28
CA GLY A 35 -4.46 9.50 0.18
C GLY A 35 -4.06 10.42 -0.95
N SER A 36 -4.36 9.98 -2.16
CA SER A 36 -4.33 10.84 -3.34
C SER A 36 -5.47 11.86 -3.29
N ASP A 37 -5.28 13.05 -3.87
CA ASP A 37 -6.29 14.11 -3.79
C ASP A 37 -7.59 13.68 -4.50
N LEU A 38 -7.47 12.98 -5.64
CA LEU A 38 -8.59 12.40 -6.37
C LEU A 38 -9.41 11.42 -5.51
N PHE A 39 -8.73 10.51 -4.79
CA PHE A 39 -9.41 9.56 -3.91
C PHE A 39 -10.13 10.25 -2.75
N LEU A 40 -9.48 11.25 -2.15
CA LEU A 40 -10.08 12.01 -1.06
C LEU A 40 -11.28 12.83 -1.54
N ALA A 41 -11.24 13.37 -2.77
CA ALA A 41 -12.37 14.08 -3.37
C ALA A 41 -13.57 13.15 -3.58
N GLU A 42 -13.35 11.97 -4.15
CA GLU A 42 -14.38 10.96 -4.42
C GLU A 42 -15.13 10.55 -3.14
N HIS A 43 -14.39 10.35 -2.05
CA HIS A 43 -14.96 10.00 -0.75
C HIS A 43 -15.34 11.21 0.13
N LYS A 44 -15.27 12.45 -0.37
CA LYS A 44 -15.54 13.70 0.40
C LYS A 44 -14.72 13.82 1.69
N LEU A 45 -13.49 13.31 1.65
CA LEU A 45 -12.53 13.34 2.74
C LEU A 45 -11.54 14.50 2.62
N LEU A 46 -11.65 15.36 1.60
CA LEU A 46 -10.89 16.59 1.48
C LEU A 46 -11.38 17.69 2.42
N GLY A 47 -10.45 18.53 2.87
CA GLY A 47 -10.73 19.71 3.69
C GLY A 47 -10.47 19.49 5.18
N ASN A 48 -11.05 20.35 6.02
CA ASN A 48 -10.74 20.36 7.45
C ASN A 48 -11.25 19.10 8.15
N ILE A 49 -10.34 18.37 8.81
CA ILE A 49 -10.64 17.12 9.55
C ILE A 49 -11.83 17.28 10.50
N LYS A 50 -11.96 18.43 11.18
CA LYS A 50 -13.09 18.68 12.09
C LYS A 50 -14.42 18.74 11.36
N ASN A 51 -14.44 19.26 10.13
CA ASN A 51 -15.66 19.37 9.33
C ASN A 51 -16.02 18.04 8.67
N VAL A 52 -15.02 17.35 8.12
CA VAL A 52 -15.17 16.00 7.57
C VAL A 52 -15.67 15.03 8.66
N ALA A 53 -15.14 15.12 9.88
CA ALA A 53 -15.58 14.26 10.99
C ALA A 53 -17.03 14.51 11.43
N LYS A 54 -17.63 15.65 11.10
CA LYS A 54 -19.06 15.93 11.36
C LYS A 54 -19.96 15.26 10.32
N THR A 55 -19.54 15.23 9.06
CA THR A 55 -20.34 14.73 7.94
C THR A 55 -20.09 13.24 7.64
N ALA A 56 -18.87 12.75 7.85
CA ALA A 56 -18.51 11.36 7.62
C ALA A 56 -18.94 10.47 8.80
N ASN A 57 -19.71 9.42 8.49
CA ASN A 57 -20.06 8.37 9.42
C ASN A 57 -18.90 7.34 9.53
N LYS A 58 -18.92 6.52 10.59
CA LYS A 58 -17.86 5.56 10.87
C LYS A 58 -17.74 4.50 9.77
N ASP A 59 -18.88 4.02 9.27
CA ASP A 59 -18.94 2.99 8.24
C ASP A 59 -18.36 3.47 6.89
N HIS A 60 -18.64 4.72 6.49
CA HIS A 60 -18.01 5.34 5.32
C HIS A 60 -16.50 5.44 5.46
N LEU A 61 -16.00 5.77 6.66
CA LEU A 61 -14.55 5.80 6.91
C LEU A 61 -13.90 4.42 6.82
N VAL A 62 -14.59 3.38 7.30
CA VAL A 62 -14.12 1.98 7.17
C VAL A 62 -14.08 1.57 5.70
N THR A 63 -15.16 1.84 4.96
CA THR A 63 -15.29 1.52 3.53
C THR A 63 -14.23 2.25 2.71
N ALA A 64 -14.08 3.56 2.90
CA ALA A 64 -13.05 4.35 2.25
C ALA A 64 -11.65 3.83 2.60
N TYR A 65 -11.38 3.51 3.86
CA TYR A 65 -10.08 2.97 4.25
C TYR A 65 -9.78 1.63 3.56
N ASN A 66 -10.75 0.72 3.43
CA ASN A 66 -10.52 -0.53 2.71
C ASN A 66 -10.28 -0.29 1.21
N HIS A 67 -11.11 0.53 0.58
CA HIS A 67 -11.00 0.89 -0.83
C HIS A 67 -9.67 1.59 -1.15
N PHE A 68 -9.18 2.43 -0.24
CA PHE A 68 -7.87 3.09 -0.34
C PHE A 68 -6.72 2.11 -0.56
N PHE A 69 -6.69 1.00 0.19
CA PHE A 69 -5.67 -0.05 0.04
C PHE A 69 -5.93 -0.97 -1.16
N GLU A 70 -7.18 -1.23 -1.50
CA GLU A 70 -7.57 -2.07 -2.63
C GLU A 70 -7.23 -1.41 -3.97
N SER A 71 -7.63 -0.15 -4.14
CA SER A 71 -7.37 0.64 -5.34
C SER A 71 -5.95 1.22 -5.41
N LYS A 72 -5.15 1.06 -4.34
CA LYS A 72 -3.79 1.59 -4.20
C LYS A 72 -3.69 3.08 -4.55
N ARG A 73 -4.70 3.87 -4.17
CA ARG A 73 -4.78 5.31 -4.49
C ARG A 73 -3.96 6.15 -3.52
N PHE A 74 -2.68 5.83 -3.45
CA PHE A 74 -1.72 6.47 -2.56
C PHE A 74 -1.29 7.84 -3.10
N LYS A 75 -0.99 8.74 -2.18
CA LYS A 75 -0.45 10.06 -2.46
C LYS A 75 0.83 9.95 -3.27
N GLY A 76 0.92 10.70 -4.37
CA GLY A 76 2.07 10.64 -5.27
C GLY A 76 2.07 9.46 -6.27
N MET A 77 1.10 8.54 -6.20
CA MET A 77 0.91 7.50 -7.22
C MET A 77 0.06 7.98 -8.41
N GLU A 78 -0.55 9.17 -8.32
CA GLU A 78 -1.38 9.76 -9.38
C GLU A 78 -0.62 9.97 -10.70
N SER A 79 0.70 10.21 -10.63
CA SER A 79 1.57 10.29 -11.81
C SER A 79 1.86 8.94 -12.47
N ILE A 80 1.76 7.83 -11.74
CA ILE A 80 1.94 6.46 -12.29
C ILE A 80 0.62 5.98 -12.91
N SER A 81 -0.53 6.35 -12.32
CA SER A 81 -1.84 5.92 -12.83
C SER A 81 -2.14 6.49 -14.22
N LYS A 82 -1.66 7.71 -14.55
CA LYS A 82 -1.75 8.27 -15.91
C LYS A 82 -0.96 7.49 -16.97
N VAL A 83 0.02 6.67 -16.58
CA VAL A 83 0.78 5.81 -17.50
C VAL A 83 0.18 4.41 -17.57
N SER A 84 -0.45 3.91 -16.50
CA SER A 84 -1.03 2.57 -16.48
C SER A 84 -2.33 2.40 -17.28
N GLU A 85 -3.05 3.49 -17.59
CA GLU A 85 -4.27 3.41 -18.42
C GLU A 85 -3.95 3.29 -19.92
N GLN A 86 -2.71 3.59 -20.34
CA GLN A 86 -2.26 3.40 -21.73
C GLN A 86 -1.60 2.03 -22.01
N VAL A 87 -1.41 1.16 -21.01
CA VAL A 87 -0.86 -0.20 -21.23
C VAL A 87 -1.96 -1.26 -21.14
N LYS A 88 -3.04 -1.08 -21.90
CA LYS A 88 -3.98 -2.17 -22.23
C LYS A 88 -4.07 -2.48 -23.70
N ASN A 89 -3.21 -1.87 -24.52
CA ASN A 89 -3.22 -2.09 -25.96
C ASN A 89 -1.80 -2.01 -26.54
N VAL A 90 -1.01 -3.09 -26.43
CA VAL A 90 -0.07 -3.53 -27.49
C VAL A 90 0.26 -5.00 -27.22
N LYS A 91 -0.06 -5.78 -28.25
CA LYS A 91 0.24 -7.20 -28.48
C LYS A 91 1.75 -7.37 -28.76
N LEU A 92 2.21 -8.62 -28.88
CA LEU A 92 3.55 -9.06 -29.36
C LEU A 92 4.64 -9.12 -28.25
N ASN A 93 5.43 -10.18 -28.06
CA ASN A 93 5.54 -11.48 -28.72
C ASN A 93 6.36 -12.43 -27.83
N GLU A 94 6.09 -13.73 -27.95
CA GLU A 94 7.04 -14.78 -27.64
C GLU A 94 8.28 -14.62 -28.52
N ASP A 95 9.49 -14.58 -27.94
CA ASP A 95 10.63 -15.26 -28.56
C ASP A 95 11.74 -15.56 -27.53
N LYS A 96 12.24 -16.78 -27.61
CA LYS A 96 13.41 -17.32 -26.91
C LYS A 96 14.67 -16.60 -27.43
N PRO A 97 15.80 -16.61 -26.71
CA PRO A 97 16.77 -17.65 -27.07
C PRO A 97 17.62 -18.20 -25.91
N LYS A 98 18.17 -19.37 -26.22
CA LYS A 98 19.03 -20.26 -25.43
C LYS A 98 20.48 -19.75 -25.30
N GLU A 99 21.08 -20.14 -24.17
CA GLU A 99 22.48 -20.59 -23.95
C GLU A 99 23.64 -19.65 -24.29
N THR A 100 24.44 -19.28 -23.27
CA THR A 100 25.89 -19.56 -23.29
C THR A 100 26.42 -19.68 -21.85
N LYS A 101 27.19 -20.75 -21.62
CA LYS A 101 27.86 -21.16 -20.38
C LYS A 101 29.19 -20.40 -20.20
N SER A 102 29.49 -19.92 -18.99
CA SER A 102 30.86 -19.87 -18.44
C SER A 102 30.82 -19.78 -16.93
N GLU A 103 31.78 -20.46 -16.34
CA GLU A 103 31.88 -20.94 -14.96
C GLU A 103 32.68 -19.96 -14.09
N GLU A 104 32.44 -20.11 -12.78
CA GLU A 104 33.31 -19.76 -11.65
C GLU A 104 33.21 -18.36 -11.00
N THR A 105 32.92 -18.40 -9.70
CA THR A 105 32.82 -17.33 -8.70
C THR A 105 31.59 -16.41 -8.77
N LEU A 106 30.40 -16.94 -8.43
CA LEU A 106 29.33 -16.08 -7.92
C LEU A 106 29.72 -15.65 -6.50
N ASP A 107 30.51 -14.58 -6.40
CA ASP A 107 30.27 -13.55 -5.40
C ASP A 107 28.76 -13.31 -5.44
N GLU A 108 28.02 -13.91 -4.50
CA GLU A 108 26.58 -13.71 -4.37
C GLU A 108 26.41 -12.26 -3.97
N GLY A 109 26.41 -11.40 -4.99
CA GLY A 109 26.11 -10.00 -4.89
C GLY A 109 24.84 -9.85 -4.06
N PRO A 110 24.72 -8.71 -3.35
CA PRO A 110 23.71 -8.51 -2.34
C PRO A 110 22.32 -8.97 -2.84
N PRO A 111 21.55 -9.66 -1.99
CA PRO A 111 20.32 -10.33 -2.39
C PRO A 111 19.47 -9.43 -3.28
N LYS A 112 18.99 -9.96 -4.41
CA LYS A 112 18.23 -9.22 -5.43
C LYS A 112 16.91 -8.61 -4.93
N TYR A 113 16.63 -8.69 -3.64
CA TYR A 113 15.45 -8.15 -2.99
C TYR A 113 15.83 -7.28 -1.79
N ILE A 114 15.12 -6.17 -1.63
CA ILE A 114 15.27 -5.27 -0.48
C ILE A 114 14.09 -5.53 0.46
N LYS A 115 14.38 -6.01 1.67
CA LYS A 115 13.37 -6.22 2.72
C LYS A 115 13.51 -5.14 3.78
N SER A 116 12.47 -4.32 3.95
CA SER A 116 12.34 -3.39 5.07
C SER A 116 11.34 -3.93 6.09
N VAL A 117 11.68 -3.96 7.38
CA VAL A 117 10.76 -4.34 8.45
C VAL A 117 10.09 -3.08 8.99
N LEU A 118 8.84 -2.86 8.59
CA LEU A 118 8.12 -1.62 8.88
C LEU A 118 7.53 -1.59 10.30
N LYS A 119 7.05 -2.74 10.80
CA LYS A 119 6.62 -2.92 12.19
C LYS A 119 7.33 -4.12 12.78
N LYS A 120 7.96 -3.95 13.94
CA LYS A 120 8.60 -5.06 14.64
C LYS A 120 7.50 -6.05 15.08
N GLY A 121 7.62 -7.30 14.63
CA GLY A 121 6.84 -8.42 15.16
C GLY A 121 7.36 -8.86 16.52
N ASP A 122 7.00 -10.08 16.92
CA ASP A 122 7.32 -10.67 18.24
C ASP A 122 8.82 -10.89 18.49
N LYS A 123 9.66 -10.80 17.44
CA LYS A 123 11.13 -10.96 17.45
C LYS A 123 11.66 -12.29 18.01
N THR A 124 10.79 -13.21 18.40
CA THR A 124 11.12 -14.52 18.98
C THR A 124 10.57 -15.66 18.12
N ASN A 125 9.36 -15.50 17.58
CA ASN A 125 8.75 -16.46 16.67
C ASN A 125 9.17 -16.19 15.22
N PHE A 126 10.07 -17.02 14.70
CA PHE A 126 10.48 -17.02 13.29
C PHE A 126 10.01 -18.30 12.60
N PRO A 127 9.43 -18.22 11.39
CA PRO A 127 8.97 -19.40 10.68
C PRO A 127 10.15 -20.30 10.32
N LYS A 128 10.00 -21.60 10.60
CA LYS A 128 11.00 -22.63 10.30
C LYS A 128 10.65 -23.34 8.99
N LYS A 129 11.66 -23.97 8.39
CA LYS A 129 11.45 -24.76 7.17
C LYS A 129 10.43 -25.87 7.43
N GLY A 130 9.34 -25.88 6.66
CA GLY A 130 8.25 -26.86 6.79
C GLY A 130 7.09 -26.39 7.68
N ASP A 131 7.18 -25.23 8.31
CA ASP A 131 6.10 -24.66 9.12
C ASP A 131 5.03 -24.02 8.22
N VAL A 132 3.75 -24.21 8.58
CA VAL A 132 2.62 -23.58 7.88
C VAL A 132 2.39 -22.20 8.50
N VAL A 133 2.64 -21.16 7.72
CA VAL A 133 2.40 -19.77 8.14
C VAL A 133 1.08 -19.25 7.60
N HIS A 134 0.37 -18.48 8.42
CA HIS A 134 -0.78 -17.67 8.00
C HIS A 134 -0.37 -16.20 8.00
N CYS A 135 -0.57 -15.52 6.88
CA CYS A 135 -0.15 -14.14 6.64
C CYS A 135 -1.35 -13.20 6.52
#